data_AF-A0A1D2SR21-F1
#
_entry.id   AF-A0A1D2SR21-F1
#
_cell.length_a   1.000
_cell.length_b   1.000
_cell.length_c   1.000
_cell.angle_alpha   90.00
_cell.angle_beta   90.00
_cell.angle_gamma   90.00
#
_symmetry.space_group_name_H-M   'P 1'
#
loop_
_entity.id
_entity.type
_entity.pdbx_description
1 polymer ?
#
loop_
_entity_poly.entity_id
_entity_poly.type
_entity_poly.pdbx_seq_one_letter_code
_entity_poly.pdbx_strand_id
1 'polypeptide(L)' 'MISEEERKSMLRAHSIGPTMIRYLEEIGIERLADLRGADAEEIAMRIDIALGRRHINSLGVAALRNLIDLADSEAG' A
#
# COMPACT_ATOMS: atom_id res chain seq x y z
N MET A 1 -13.65 -2.59 -1.40
CA MET A 1 -13.17 -3.57 -0.41
C MET A 1 -12.18 -4.49 -1.11
N ILE A 2 -11.00 -4.69 -0.52
CA ILE A 2 -9.95 -5.54 -1.12
C ILE A 2 -10.38 -7.01 -1.06
N SER A 3 -10.31 -7.73 -2.19
CA SER A 3 -10.64 -9.16 -2.24
C SER A 3 -9.59 -10.01 -1.49
N GLU A 4 -9.94 -11.22 -1.07
CA GLU A 4 -8.98 -12.13 -0.42
C GLU A 4 -7.79 -12.48 -1.32
N GLU A 5 -8.00 -12.54 -2.64
CA GLU A 5 -6.93 -12.78 -3.62
C GLU A 5 -5.99 -11.57 -3.71
N GLU A 6 -6.53 -10.37 -3.84
CA GLU A 6 -5.74 -9.13 -3.85
C GLU A 6 -4.98 -8.93 -2.54
N ARG A 7 -5.62 -9.23 -1.39
CA ARG A 7 -4.98 -9.20 -0.07
C ARG A 7 -3.79 -10.15 -0.03
N LYS A 8 -3.93 -11.38 -0.54
CA LYS A 8 -2.82 -12.35 -0.60
C LYS A 8 -1.70 -11.87 -1.52
N SER A 9 -2.02 -11.26 -2.66
CA SER A 9 -1.03 -10.69 -3.57
C SER A 9 -0.25 -9.56 -2.89
N MET A 10 -0.94 -8.61 -2.26
CA MET A 10 -0.29 -7.50 -1.53
C MET A 10 0.59 -7.98 -0.35
N LEU A 11 0.19 -9.06 0.35
CA LEU A 11 0.98 -9.64 1.44
C LEU A 11 2.30 -10.28 0.98
N ARG A 12 2.52 -10.47 -0.33
CA ARG A 12 3.81 -10.95 -0.85
C ARG A 12 4.89 -9.87 -0.82
N ALA A 13 4.51 -8.59 -0.74
CA ALA A 13 5.45 -7.49 -0.67
C ALA A 13 6.18 -7.47 0.67
N HIS A 14 7.48 -7.20 0.61
CA HIS A 14 8.31 -7.18 1.81
C HIS A 14 7.87 -6.07 2.78
N SER A 15 7.74 -6.43 4.06
CA SER A 15 7.30 -5.52 5.14
C SER A 15 5.85 -5.01 5.03
N ILE A 16 5.03 -5.61 4.16
CA ILE A 16 3.58 -5.37 4.14
C ILE A 16 2.87 -6.36 5.06
N GLY A 17 2.02 -5.82 5.94
CA GLY A 17 1.19 -6.61 6.85
C GLY A 17 -0.29 -6.22 6.78
N PRO A 18 -1.17 -6.94 7.49
CA PRO A 18 -2.62 -6.73 7.43
C PRO A 18 -3.06 -5.30 7.75
N THR A 19 -2.35 -4.63 8.66
CA THR A 19 -2.59 -3.23 9.03
C THR A 19 -2.36 -2.28 7.86
N MET A 20 -1.30 -2.48 7.08
CA MET A 20 -1.00 -1.64 5.91
C MET A 20 -2.07 -1.83 4.83
N ILE A 21 -2.53 -3.07 4.62
CA ILE A 21 -3.62 -3.37 3.67
C ILE A 21 -4.91 -2.66 4.08
N ARG A 22 -5.24 -2.65 5.38
CA ARG A 22 -6.38 -1.87 5.87
C ARG A 22 -6.21 -0.38 5.56
N TYR A 23 -5.03 0.20 5.76
CA TYR A 23 -4.82 1.62 5.45
C TYR A 23 -4.97 1.94 3.96
N LEU A 24 -4.52 1.04 3.07
CA LEU A 24 -4.72 1.16 1.64
C LEU A 24 -6.22 1.15 1.28
N GLU A 25 -6.98 0.24 1.91
CA GLU A 25 -8.43 0.16 1.75
C GLU A 25 -9.14 1.45 2.21
N GLU A 26 -8.75 2.02 3.35
CA GLU A 26 -9.30 3.30 3.85
C GLU A 26 -9.10 4.48 2.88
N ILE A 27 -8.02 4.47 2.10
CA ILE A 27 -7.75 5.51 1.09
C ILE A 27 -8.25 5.15 -0.31
N GLY A 28 -9.03 4.06 -0.45
CA GLY A 28 -9.68 3.63 -1.68
C GLY A 28 -8.79 2.83 -2.65
N ILE A 29 -7.69 2.28 -2.18
CA ILE A 29 -6.84 1.38 -2.98
C ILE A 29 -7.35 -0.04 -2.79
N GLU A 30 -7.86 -0.64 -3.87
CA GLU A 30 -8.54 -1.93 -3.81
C GLU A 30 -7.76 -3.06 -4.47
N ARG A 31 -6.84 -2.71 -5.39
CA ARG A 31 -6.05 -3.68 -6.17
C ARG A 31 -4.60 -3.31 -6.17
N LEU A 32 -3.73 -4.32 -6.23
CA LEU A 32 -2.28 -4.13 -6.34
C LEU A 32 -1.93 -3.30 -7.58
N ALA A 33 -2.65 -3.51 -8.68
CA ALA A 33 -2.46 -2.75 -9.92
C ALA A 33 -2.72 -1.24 -9.79
N ASP A 34 -3.50 -0.79 -8.80
CA ASP A 34 -3.78 0.63 -8.57
C ASP A 34 -2.55 1.38 -8.00
N LEU A 35 -1.53 0.65 -7.55
CA LEU A 35 -0.29 1.20 -6.98
C LEU A 35 0.82 1.42 -8.03
N ARG A 36 0.61 1.00 -9.28
CA ARG A 36 1.63 1.07 -10.32
C ARG A 36 2.01 2.51 -10.63
N GLY A 37 3.32 2.79 -10.62
CA GLY A 37 3.86 4.13 -10.82
C GLY A 37 3.40 5.17 -9.79
N ALA A 38 2.81 4.76 -8.67
CA ALA A 38 2.43 5.67 -7.60
C ALA A 38 3.67 6.13 -6.81
N ASP A 39 3.52 7.24 -6.08
CA ASP A 39 4.55 7.70 -5.14
C ASP A 39 4.25 7.24 -3.71
N ALA A 40 5.26 6.65 -3.06
CA ALA A 40 5.10 6.10 -1.72
C ALA A 40 4.90 7.17 -0.63
N GLU A 41 5.50 8.35 -0.78
CA GLU A 41 5.32 9.47 0.16
C GLU A 41 3.92 10.06 0.01
N GLU A 42 3.41 10.14 -1.23
CA GLU A 42 2.03 10.56 -1.48
C GLU A 42 1.01 9.59 -0.86
N ILE A 43 1.21 8.28 -1.04
CA ILE A 43 0.34 7.27 -0.40
C ILE A 43 0.42 7.38 1.12
N ALA A 44 1.62 7.53 1.69
CA ALA A 44 1.81 7.73 3.12
C ALA A 44 1.05 8.96 3.63
N MET A 45 1.15 10.08 2.91
CA MET A 45 0.43 11.31 3.23
C MET A 45 -1.09 11.11 3.18
N ARG A 46 -1.61 10.44 2.16
CA ARG A 46 -3.05 10.13 2.05
C ARG A 46 -3.54 9.27 3.21
N ILE A 47 -2.75 8.29 3.64
CA ILE A 47 -3.06 7.46 4.82
C ILE A 47 -3.09 8.32 6.09
N ASP A 48 -2.07 9.15 6.31
CA ASP A 48 -2.01 10.02 7.49
C ASP A 48 -3.19 11.00 7.55
N ILE A 49 -3.61 11.55 6.41
CA ILE A 49 -4.79 12.41 6.30
C ILE A 49 -6.07 11.64 6.62
N ALA A 50 -6.27 10.46 6.02
CA ALA A 50 -7.47 9.66 6.24
C ALA A 50 -7.63 9.20 7.70
N LEU A 51 -6.51 8.91 8.38
CA LEU A 51 -6.48 8.50 9.78
C LEU A 51 -6.46 9.69 10.76
N GLY A 52 -6.37 10.93 10.26
CA GLY A 52 -6.40 12.15 11.07
C GLY A 52 -5.17 12.39 11.94
N ARG A 53 -4.10 11.63 11.76
CA ARG A 53 -2.82 11.78 12.48
C ARG A 53 -1.69 11.10 11.73
N ARG A 54 -0.45 11.49 12.04
CA ARG A 54 0.75 10.85 11.51
C ARG A 54 0.87 9.41 11.99
N HIS A 55 0.70 8.46 11.07
CA HIS A 55 0.78 7.02 11.28
C HIS A 55 1.97 6.42 10.53
N ILE A 56 2.29 6.94 9.35
CA ILE A 56 3.34 6.40 8.51
C ILE A 56 4.68 7.07 8.86
N ASN A 57 5.65 6.22 9.20
CA ASN A 57 7.04 6.61 9.42
C ASN A 57 7.90 6.17 8.23
N SER A 58 9.21 6.41 8.28
CA SER A 58 10.13 6.04 7.20
C SER A 58 10.13 4.55 6.84
N LEU A 59 9.91 3.66 7.82
CA LEU A 59 9.77 2.22 7.57
C LEU A 59 8.47 1.90 6.85
N GLY A 60 7.37 2.57 7.21
CA GLY A 60 6.10 2.46 6.51
C GLY A 60 6.19 2.96 5.06
N VAL A 61 6.90 4.06 4.81
CA VAL A 61 7.19 4.53 3.45
C VAL A 61 8.00 3.49 2.67
N ALA A 62 9.05 2.91 3.28
CA ALA A 62 9.84 1.86 2.65
C ALA A 62 8.98 0.61 2.31
N ALA A 63 8.06 0.22 3.19
CA ALA A 63 7.13 -0.86 2.92
C ALA A 63 6.18 -0.53 1.74
N LEU A 64 5.68 0.70 1.66
CA LEU A 64 4.87 1.16 0.53
C LEU A 64 5.67 1.13 -0.78
N ARG A 65 6.94 1.53 -0.78
CA ARG A 65 7.83 1.39 -1.95
C ARG A 65 7.94 -0.07 -2.41
N ASN A 66 8.19 -1.00 -1.48
CA ASN A 66 8.27 -2.43 -1.83
C ASN A 66 6.97 -2.96 -2.45
N LEU A 67 5.82 -2.43 -2.03
CA LEU A 67 4.52 -2.81 -2.58
C LEU A 67 4.32 -2.26 -3.99
N ILE A 68 4.75 -1.02 -4.25
CA ILE A 68 4.73 -0.40 -5.58
C ILE A 68 5.68 -1.17 -6.51
N ASP A 69 6.90 -1.48 -6.06
CA ASP A 69 7.86 -2.28 -6.83
C ASP A 69 7.28 -3.66 -7.20
N LEU A 70 6.56 -4.31 -6.27
CA LEU A 70 5.84 -5.54 -6.57
C LEU A 70 4.77 -5.32 -7.65
N ALA A 71 3.95 -4.28 -7.51
CA ALA A 71 2.89 -3.97 -8.45
C ALA A 71 3.41 -3.69 -9.88
N ASP A 72 4.54 -3.00 -9.97
CA ASP A 72 5.22 -2.70 -11.23
C ASP A 72 5.85 -3.97 -11.83
N SER A 73 6.40 -4.86 -11.00
CA SER A 73 7.00 -6.12 -11.46
C SER A 73 5.98 -7.13 -12.01
N GLU A 74 4.75 -7.16 -11.48
CA GLU A 74 3.68 -8.04 -11.97
C GLU A 74 3.00 -7.50 -13.24
N ALA A 75 3.39 -6.32 -13.73
CA ALA A 75 2.93 -5.76 -14.99
C ALA A 75 3.79 -6.18 -16.20
N GLY A 76 4.98 -6.73 -15.97
CA GLY A 76 5.93 -7.20 -16.99
C GLY A 76 5.96 -8.72 -17.13
#